data_AF-A0A354THI1-F1
#
_entry.id   AF-A0A354THI1-F1
#
_cell.length_a   1.000
_cell.length_b   1.000
_cell.length_c   1.000
_cell.angle_alpha   90.00
_cell.angle_beta   90.00
_cell.angle_gamma   90.00
#
_symmetry.space_group_name_H-M   'P 1'
#
loop_
_entity.id
_entity.type
_entity.pdbx_description
1 polymer ?
#
loop_
_entity_poly.entity_id
_entity_poly.type
_entity_poly.pdbx_seq_one_letter_code
_entity_poly.pdbx_strand_id
1 'polypeptide(L)' 'MLLADLLWRRTVVSQQWLAEKLEMKSAANVSQQLRRLDCKEVMKKVPEELKHFLEEVDAPNS' A
#
# COMPACT_ATOMS: atom_id res chain seq x y z
N MET A 1 5.12 3.61 2.90
CA MET A 1 3.67 3.52 3.22
C MET A 1 2.84 3.06 2.04
N LEU A 2 2.83 3.75 0.89
CA LEU A 2 2.03 3.34 -0.28
C LEU A 2 2.31 1.89 -0.72
N LEU A 3 3.59 1.50 -0.82
CA LEU A 3 3.96 0.12 -1.15
C LEU A 3 3.42 -0.91 -0.13
N ALA A 4 3.40 -0.58 1.16
CA ALA A 4 2.87 -1.46 2.19
C ALA A 4 1.36 -1.66 2.05
N ASP A 5 0.62 -0.59 1.72
CA ASP A 5 -0.82 -0.64 1.47
C ASP A 5 -1.17 -1.44 0.22
N LEU A 6 -0.41 -1.24 -0.87
CA LEU A 6 -0.57 -2.02 -2.10
C LEU A 6 -0.35 -3.51 -1.88
N LEU A 7 0.77 -3.88 -1.24
CA LEU A 7 1.06 -5.28 -0.92
C LEU A 7 -0.02 -5.87 -0.01
N TRP A 8 -0.48 -5.13 1.00
CA TRP A 8 -1.49 -5.60 1.94
C TRP A 8 -2.88 -5.78 1.30
N ARG A 9 -3.30 -4.87 0.41
CA ARG A 9 -4.61 -4.94 -0.24
C ARG A 9 -4.68 -5.99 -1.35
N ARG A 10 -3.55 -6.28 -2.00
CA ARG A 10 -3.50 -7.13 -3.21
C ARG A 10 -2.94 -8.52 -2.97
N THR A 11 -2.39 -8.78 -1.79
CA THR A 11 -1.83 -10.09 -1.44
C THR A 11 -2.32 -10.52 -0.06
N VAL A 12 -1.98 -11.75 0.34
CA VAL A 12 -2.33 -12.32 1.65
C VAL A 12 -1.26 -12.09 2.71
N VAL A 13 -0.31 -11.17 2.47
CA VAL A 13 0.79 -10.91 3.41
C VAL A 13 0.28 -10.30 4.71
N SER A 14 0.87 -10.73 5.82
CA SER A 14 0.54 -10.19 7.14
C SER A 14 1.23 -8.84 7.39
N GLN A 15 0.71 -8.07 8.34
CA GLN A 15 1.38 -6.84 8.80
C GLN A 15 2.75 -7.11 9.41
N GLN A 16 2.96 -8.30 9.99
CA GLN A 16 4.27 -8.73 10.47
C GLN A 16 5.23 -8.95 9.30
N TRP A 17 4.79 -9.64 8.24
CA TRP A 17 5.60 -9.83 7.04
C TRP A 17 6.00 -8.50 6.43
N LEU A 18 5.07 -7.54 6.35
CA LEU A 18 5.37 -6.18 5.87
C LEU A 18 6.39 -5.47 6.75
N ALA A 19 6.32 -5.63 8.07
CA ALA A 19 7.30 -5.03 8.98
C ALA A 19 8.70 -5.61 8.75
N GLU A 20 8.81 -6.93 8.59
CA GLU A 20 10.08 -7.61 8.35
C GLU A 20 10.67 -7.29 6.97
N LYS A 21 9.85 -7.25 5.91
CA LYS A 21 10.33 -7.09 4.53
C LYS A 21 10.50 -5.65 4.07
N LEU A 22 9.77 -4.72 4.68
CA LEU A 22 9.90 -3.28 4.38
C LEU A 22 10.71 -2.55 5.46
N GLU A 23 11.42 -3.30 6.32
CA GLU A 23 12.23 -2.79 7.44
C GLU A 23 11.46 -1.79 8.32
N MET A 24 10.17 -2.05 8.53
CA MET A 24 9.33 -1.21 9.39
C MET A 24 9.41 -1.68 10.83
N LYS A 25 9.25 -0.75 11.76
CA LYS A 25 9.50 -0.97 13.19
C LYS A 25 8.73 -2.14 13.82
N SER A 26 7.47 -2.35 13.44
CA SER A 26 6.63 -3.43 13.97
C SER A 26 5.32 -3.57 13.18
N ALA A 27 4.64 -4.70 13.34
CA ALA A 27 3.29 -4.90 12.80
C ALA A 27 2.29 -3.84 13.31
N ALA A 28 2.42 -3.40 14.58
CA ALA A 28 1.60 -2.33 15.13
C ALA A 28 1.86 -0.98 14.44
N ASN A 29 3.12 -0.68 14.12
CA ASN A 29 3.47 0.50 13.32
C ASN A 29 2.89 0.41 11.91
N VAL A 30 2.96 -0.76 11.26
CA VAL A 30 2.32 -1.01 9.96
C VAL A 30 0.81 -0.74 10.05
N SER A 31 0.13 -1.32 11.03
CA SER A 31 -1.31 -1.13 11.27
C SER A 31 -1.68 0.35 11.42
N GLN A 32 -0.92 1.09 12.23
CA GLN A 32 -1.16 2.52 12.45
C GLN A 32 -0.91 3.34 11.18
N GLN A 33 0.15 3.02 10.43
CA GLN A 33 0.46 3.68 9.16
C GLN A 33 -0.59 3.41 8.09
N LEU A 34 -1.05 2.17 7.95
CA LEU A 34 -2.14 1.82 7.04
C LEU A 34 -3.44 2.53 7.41
N ARG A 35 -3.79 2.59 8.70
CA ARG A 35 -4.97 3.33 9.17
C ARG A 35 -4.90 4.83 8.92
N ARG A 36 -3.70 5.41 8.98
CA ARG A 36 -3.45 6.85 8.76
C ARG A 36 -3.19 7.18 7.29
N LEU A 37 -3.11 6.17 6.41
CA LEU A 37 -2.88 6.38 5.00
C LEU A 37 -4.14 6.99 4.37
N ASP A 38 -4.10 8.29 4.10
CA ASP A 38 -5.07 8.90 3.22
C ASP A 38 -4.66 8.60 1.77
N CYS A 39 -5.26 7.55 1.20
CA CYS A 39 -5.01 7.16 -0.17
C CYS A 39 -5.25 8.31 -1.17
N LYS A 40 -6.23 9.20 -0.92
CA LYS A 40 -6.53 10.30 -1.84
C LYS A 40 -5.40 11.33 -1.86
N GLU A 41 -4.87 11.67 -0.69
CA GLU A 41 -3.74 12.60 -0.57
C GLU A 41 -2.43 12.01 -1.08
N VAL A 42 -2.22 10.71 -0.87
CA VAL A 42 -1.02 10.04 -1.39
C VAL A 42 -1.06 9.95 -2.90
N MET A 43 -2.21 9.60 -3.51
CA MET A 43 -2.34 9.54 -4.96
C MET A 43 -2.01 10.87 -5.64
N LYS A 44 -2.29 12.03 -5.03
CA LYS A 44 -1.88 13.34 -5.58
C LYS A 44 -0.37 13.52 -5.73
N LYS A 45 0.43 12.78 -4.96
CA LYS A 45 1.90 12.86 -4.94
C LYS A 45 2.58 11.75 -5.72
N VAL A 46 1.81 10.81 -6.26
CA VAL A 46 2.30 9.68 -7.05
C VAL A 46 2.51 10.14 -8.50
N PRO A 47 3.63 9.78 -9.16
CA PRO A 47 3.81 10.02 -10.59
C PRO A 47 2.66 9.44 -11.42
N GLU A 48 2.31 10.08 -12.52
CA GLU A 48 1.14 9.71 -13.32
C GLU A 48 1.24 8.28 -13.86
N GLU A 49 2.44 7.85 -14.24
CA GLU A 49 2.72 6.50 -14.72
C GLU A 49 2.41 5.44 -13.66
N LEU A 50 2.72 5.76 -12.39
CA LEU A 50 2.42 4.87 -11.27
C LEU A 50 0.93 4.91 -10.93
N LYS A 51 0.22 6.04 -11.11
CA LYS A 51 -1.24 6.06 -10.98
C LYS A 51 -1.90 5.17 -12.02
N HIS A 52 -1.51 5.28 -13.29
CA HIS A 52 -2.03 4.45 -14.36
C HIS A 52 -1.79 2.96 -14.09
N PHE A 53 -0.59 2.59 -13.68
CA PHE A 53 -0.31 1.21 -13.27
C PHE A 53 -1.24 0.73 -12.14
N LEU A 54 -1.51 1.57 -11.14
CA LEU A 54 -2.41 1.22 -10.04
C LEU A 54 -3.87 1.11 -10.49
N GLU A 55 -4.33 2.01 -11.36
CA GLU A 55 -5.68 2.00 -11.94
C GLU A 55 -5.92 0.78 -12.83
N GLU A 56 -4.95 0.42 -13.67
CA GLU A 56 -4.99 -0.80 -14.49
C GLU A 56 -5.11 -2.07 -13.64
N VAL A 57 -4.40 -2.11 -12.51
CA VAL A 57 -4.45 -3.25 -11.59
C VAL A 57 -5.74 -3.24 -10.75
N ASP A 58 -6.36 -2.08 -10.48
CA ASP A 58 -7.67 -1.95 -9.78
C ASP A 58 -8.88 -2.19 -10.69
N ALA A 59 -8.70 -2.14 -12.02
CA ALA A 59 -9.77 -2.45 -12.96
C ALA A 59 -10.25 -3.90 -12.75
N PRO A 60 -11.55 -4.14 -12.55
CA PRO A 60 -12.07 -5.50 -12.54
C PRO A 60 -11.85 -6.08 -13.95
N ASN A 61 -11.13 -7.19 -14.03
CA ASN A 61 -11.03 -7.97 -15.26
C ASN A 61 -12.44 -8.15 -15.83
N SER A 62 -12.72 -7.48 -16.95
CA SER A 62 -13.97 -7.64 -17.72
C SER A 62 -13.95 -8.96 -18.48
#